data_AF-M7TD59-F1
#
_entry.id   AF-M7TD59-F1
#
_cell.length_a   1.000
_cell.length_b   1.000
_cell.length_c   1.000
_cell.angle_alpha   90.00
_cell.angle_beta   90.00
_cell.angle_gamma   90.00
#
_symmetry.space_group_name_H-M   'P 1'
#
loop_
_entity.id
_entity.type
_entity.pdbx_description
1 polymer ?
#
loop_
_entity_poly.entity_id
_entity_poly.type
_entity_poly.pdbx_seq_one_letter_code
_entity_poly.pdbx_strand_id
1 'polypeptide(L)'
;MPTSPKKKAGKALEDKEEHKRNEQIRQKATKESQDLKEDIARKEQIKEAAKKRQEKLDDLEAKRRIKAKIEADKEERRRKAEEAKAAREGRAVPSASSSSTPAPAPAPAAARPAATHNEARLRLQTPGGNVMKTLPAETTLFEVAQLLQSEDGVAVTRFVMNFPRKTFEGSIDFGKTLKEAGLVPSAALIVQ
;
A
#
# COMPACT_ATOMS: atom_id res chain seq x y z
N MET A 1 -54.25 -62.92 33.89
CA MET A 1 -54.28 -61.52 34.35
C MET A 1 -54.77 -60.63 33.20
N PRO A 2 -56.05 -60.25 33.15
CA PRO A 2 -56.61 -59.42 32.08
C PRO A 2 -56.16 -57.97 32.24
N THR A 3 -55.42 -57.42 31.28
CA THR A 3 -55.03 -56.01 31.29
C THR A 3 -56.25 -55.16 30.94
N SER A 4 -56.76 -54.45 31.96
CA SER A 4 -58.00 -53.67 31.88
C SER A 4 -57.97 -52.60 30.77
N PRO A 5 -59.05 -52.45 29.98
CA PRO A 5 -59.16 -51.46 28.89
C PRO A 5 -58.94 -50.00 29.34
N LYS A 6 -59.18 -49.69 30.62
CA LYS A 6 -58.86 -48.38 31.22
C LYS A 6 -57.36 -48.02 31.16
N LYS A 7 -56.44 -48.99 31.28
CA LYS A 7 -54.99 -48.73 31.19
C LYS A 7 -54.53 -48.43 29.76
N LYS A 8 -55.25 -48.91 28.74
CA LYS A 8 -54.97 -48.61 27.32
C LYS A 8 -55.50 -47.23 26.92
N ALA A 9 -56.66 -46.82 27.46
CA ALA A 9 -57.25 -45.51 27.19
C ALA A 9 -56.44 -44.34 27.79
N GLY A 10 -55.88 -44.51 29.00
CA GLY A 10 -54.97 -43.51 29.60
C GLY A 10 -53.68 -43.33 28.81
N LYS A 11 -53.03 -44.43 28.42
CA LYS A 11 -51.83 -44.40 27.56
C LYS A 11 -52.07 -43.73 26.21
N ALA A 12 -53.22 -43.99 25.57
CA ALA A 12 -53.56 -43.36 24.30
C ALA A 12 -53.80 -41.83 24.38
N LEU A 13 -54.06 -41.29 25.57
CA LEU A 13 -54.13 -39.83 25.80
C LEU A 13 -52.74 -39.25 26.06
N GLU A 14 -51.92 -39.93 26.87
CA GLU A 14 -50.52 -39.57 27.13
C GLU A 14 -49.70 -39.57 25.82
N ASP A 15 -49.82 -40.62 25.00
CA ASP A 15 -49.14 -40.71 23.70
C ASP A 15 -49.54 -39.54 22.78
N LYS A 16 -50.81 -39.11 22.79
CA LYS A 16 -51.27 -37.96 21.99
C LYS A 16 -50.69 -36.63 22.48
N GLU A 17 -50.52 -36.47 23.78
CA GLU A 17 -49.90 -35.27 24.36
C GLU A 17 -48.39 -35.24 24.10
N GLU A 18 -47.71 -36.39 24.22
CA GLU A 18 -46.29 -36.52 23.88
C GLU A 18 -46.05 -36.27 22.39
N HIS A 19 -46.88 -36.80 21.50
CA HIS A 19 -46.81 -36.51 20.07
C HIS A 19 -46.98 -35.02 19.78
N LYS A 20 -47.95 -34.35 20.40
CA LYS A 20 -48.14 -32.89 20.26
C LYS A 20 -46.94 -32.10 20.78
N ARG A 21 -46.32 -32.52 21.89
CA ARG A 21 -45.12 -31.87 22.44
C ARG A 21 -43.92 -32.07 21.51
N ASN A 22 -43.71 -33.27 20.99
CA ASN A 22 -42.63 -33.55 20.03
C ASN A 22 -42.81 -32.77 18.72
N GLU A 23 -44.03 -32.67 18.21
CA GLU A 23 -44.36 -31.85 17.04
C GLU A 23 -44.02 -30.37 17.30
N GLN A 24 -44.41 -29.82 18.45
CA GLN A 24 -44.11 -28.43 18.83
C GLN A 24 -42.62 -28.19 19.00
N ILE A 25 -41.87 -29.13 19.57
CA ILE A 25 -40.41 -29.04 19.70
C ILE A 25 -39.77 -29.01 18.31
N ARG A 26 -40.24 -29.86 17.38
CA ARG A 26 -39.71 -29.93 16.02
C ARG A 26 -39.99 -28.66 15.22
N GLN A 27 -41.18 -28.09 15.38
CA GLN A 27 -41.56 -26.82 14.77
C GLN A 27 -40.74 -25.65 15.34
N LYS A 28 -40.56 -25.59 16.67
CA LYS A 28 -39.72 -24.58 17.33
C LYS A 28 -38.26 -24.68 16.90
N ALA A 29 -37.69 -25.89 16.90
CA ALA A 29 -36.31 -26.11 16.48
C ALA A 29 -36.08 -25.71 15.01
N THR A 30 -37.05 -26.00 14.13
CA THR A 30 -36.97 -25.60 12.72
C THR A 30 -37.04 -24.08 12.58
N LYS A 31 -37.95 -23.42 13.32
CA LYS A 31 -38.08 -21.96 13.32
C LYS A 31 -36.83 -21.27 13.86
N GLU A 32 -36.30 -21.71 15.00
CA GLU A 32 -35.06 -21.18 15.57
C GLU A 32 -33.87 -21.37 14.63
N SER A 33 -33.80 -22.50 13.92
CA SER A 33 -32.74 -22.74 12.93
C SER A 33 -32.85 -21.84 11.70
N GLN A 34 -34.06 -21.42 11.32
CA GLN A 34 -34.28 -20.47 10.23
C GLN A 34 -33.94 -19.05 10.68
N ASP A 35 -34.42 -18.65 11.86
CA ASP A 35 -34.15 -17.35 12.45
C ASP A 35 -32.64 -17.12 12.65
N LEU A 36 -31.91 -18.13 13.15
CA LEU A 36 -30.45 -18.10 13.28
C LEU A 36 -29.73 -17.90 11.94
N LYS A 37 -30.19 -18.56 10.87
CA LYS A 37 -29.61 -18.41 9.53
C LYS A 37 -29.86 -17.01 8.97
N GLU A 38 -31.07 -16.49 9.13
CA GLU A 38 -31.39 -15.12 8.71
C GLU A 38 -30.59 -14.08 9.48
N ASP A 39 -30.42 -14.25 10.79
CA ASP A 39 -29.63 -13.35 11.62
C ASP A 39 -28.14 -13.36 11.26
N ILE A 40 -27.58 -14.53 10.91
CA ILE A 40 -26.21 -14.64 10.41
C ILE A 40 -26.09 -13.91 9.06
N ALA A 41 -27.00 -14.16 8.12
CA ALA A 41 -26.98 -13.52 6.81
C ALA A 41 -27.13 -11.98 6.92
N ARG A 42 -28.01 -11.48 7.78
CA ARG A 42 -28.16 -10.04 8.04
C ARG A 42 -26.89 -9.44 8.65
N LYS A 43 -26.27 -10.12 9.62
CA LYS A 43 -25.02 -9.67 10.24
C LYS A 43 -23.87 -9.63 9.24
N GLU A 44 -23.79 -10.59 8.32
CA GLU A 44 -22.79 -10.61 7.26
C GLU A 44 -22.99 -9.46 6.28
N GLN A 45 -24.22 -9.24 5.81
CA GLN A 45 -24.54 -8.11 4.92
C GLN A 45 -24.24 -6.76 5.55
N ILE A 46 -24.55 -6.57 6.84
CA ILE A 46 -24.24 -5.34 7.58
C ILE A 46 -22.72 -5.15 7.68
N LYS A 47 -21.96 -6.22 7.97
CA LYS A 47 -20.50 -6.17 8.06
C LYS A 47 -19.87 -5.83 6.70
N GLU A 48 -20.34 -6.43 5.61
CA GLU A 48 -19.85 -6.13 4.27
C GLU A 48 -20.16 -4.69 3.86
N ALA A 49 -21.38 -4.21 4.14
CA ALA A 49 -21.74 -2.83 3.89
C ALA A 49 -20.91 -1.83 4.73
N ALA A 50 -20.60 -2.18 5.99
CA ALA A 50 -19.74 -1.38 6.85
C ALA A 50 -18.29 -1.32 6.35
N LYS A 51 -17.71 -2.47 5.98
CA LYS A 51 -16.37 -2.54 5.38
C LYS A 51 -16.28 -1.72 4.11
N LYS A 52 -17.25 -1.85 3.21
CA LYS A 52 -17.31 -1.08 1.96
C LYS A 52 -17.46 0.42 2.18
N ARG A 53 -18.09 0.85 3.29
CA ARG A 53 -18.15 2.28 3.67
C ARG A 53 -16.83 2.75 4.25
N GLN A 54 -16.17 1.95 5.09
CA GLN A 54 -14.85 2.27 5.63
C GLN A 54 -13.80 2.39 4.52
N GLU A 55 -13.72 1.42 3.62
CA GLU A 55 -12.80 1.47 2.47
C GLU A 55 -12.99 2.73 1.62
N LYS A 56 -14.24 3.13 1.36
CA LYS A 56 -14.53 4.37 0.63
C LYS A 56 -14.09 5.62 1.38
N LEU A 57 -14.24 5.64 2.71
CA LEU A 57 -13.82 6.78 3.53
C LEU A 57 -12.29 6.87 3.57
N ASP A 58 -11.61 5.75 3.75
CA ASP A 58 -10.15 5.67 3.77
C ASP A 58 -9.55 6.11 2.42
N ASP A 59 -10.17 5.70 1.32
CA ASP A 59 -9.75 6.05 -0.03
C ASP A 59 -9.95 7.55 -0.34
N LEU A 60 -11.04 8.14 0.18
CA LEU A 60 -11.29 9.58 0.12
C LEU A 60 -10.30 10.35 1.00
N GLU A 61 -10.00 9.87 2.20
CA GLU A 61 -9.00 10.48 3.08
C GLU A 61 -7.60 10.41 2.48
N ALA A 62 -7.21 9.28 1.89
CA ALA A 62 -5.94 9.14 1.19
C ALA A 62 -5.83 10.14 0.04
N LYS A 63 -6.87 10.26 -0.79
CA LYS A 63 -6.94 11.28 -1.87
C LYS A 63 -6.86 12.70 -1.32
N ARG A 64 -7.51 13.00 -0.18
CA ARG A 64 -7.42 14.33 0.46
C ARG A 64 -6.02 14.61 1.00
N ARG A 65 -5.37 13.64 1.64
CA ARG A 65 -3.98 13.77 2.13
C ARG A 65 -2.98 13.97 0.99
N ILE A 66 -3.16 13.25 -0.13
CA ILE A 66 -2.32 13.43 -1.32
C ILE A 66 -2.53 14.81 -1.93
N LYS A 67 -3.79 15.24 -2.11
CA LYS A 67 -4.09 16.58 -2.62
C LYS A 67 -3.51 17.69 -1.74
N ALA A 68 -3.66 17.59 -0.42
CA ALA A 68 -3.10 18.56 0.52
C ALA A 68 -1.56 18.63 0.45
N LYS A 69 -0.88 17.49 0.28
CA LYS A 69 0.57 17.44 0.08
C LYS A 69 0.99 18.11 -1.24
N ILE A 70 0.24 17.87 -2.32
CA ILE A 70 0.51 18.48 -3.63
C ILE A 70 0.28 20.00 -3.58
N GLU A 71 -0.77 20.45 -2.90
CA GLU A 71 -1.09 21.88 -2.74
C GLU A 71 -0.01 22.60 -1.92
N ALA A 72 0.41 22.03 -0.80
CA ALA A 72 1.51 22.56 0.00
C ALA A 72 2.84 22.62 -0.78
N ASP A 73 3.19 21.57 -1.52
CA ASP A 73 4.41 21.55 -2.36
C ASP A 73 4.34 22.60 -3.49
N LYS A 74 3.16 22.76 -4.11
CA LYS A 74 2.91 23.74 -5.17
C LYS A 74 3.01 25.17 -4.65
N GLU A 75 2.46 25.47 -3.47
CA GLU A 75 2.58 26.77 -2.84
C GLU A 75 4.02 27.08 -2.42
N GLU A 76 4.75 26.12 -1.86
CA GLU A 76 6.17 26.29 -1.54
C GLU A 76 7.02 26.55 -2.79
N ARG A 77 6.75 25.83 -3.88
CA ARG A 77 7.45 26.04 -5.15
C ARG A 77 7.14 27.39 -5.76
N ARG A 78 5.88 27.83 -5.67
CA ARG A 78 5.46 29.15 -6.14
C ARG A 78 6.11 30.25 -5.30
N ARG A 79 6.16 30.11 -3.98
CA ARG A 79 6.81 31.06 -3.07
C ARG A 79 8.32 31.15 -3.32
N LYS A 80 9.01 30.03 -3.50
CA LYS A 80 10.44 29.98 -3.86
C LYS A 80 10.72 30.60 -5.23
N ALA A 81 9.82 30.40 -6.20
CA ALA A 81 9.94 31.01 -7.52
C ALA A 81 9.68 32.52 -7.51
N GLU A 82 8.71 32.99 -6.74
CA GLU A 82 8.41 34.42 -6.56
C GLU A 82 9.53 35.12 -5.76
N GLU A 83 10.11 34.47 -4.75
CA GLU A 83 11.27 34.98 -4.00
C GLU A 83 12.53 35.04 -4.86
N ALA A 84 12.78 34.03 -5.71
CA ALA A 84 13.88 34.05 -6.67
C ALA A 84 13.68 35.09 -7.79
N LYS A 85 12.43 35.34 -8.20
CA LYS A 85 12.11 36.37 -9.20
C LYS A 85 12.21 37.78 -8.59
N ALA A 86 11.77 37.97 -7.36
CA ALA A 86 11.94 39.21 -6.60
C ALA A 86 13.43 39.51 -6.32
N ALA A 87 14.23 38.49 -5.98
CA ALA A 87 15.68 38.61 -5.85
C ALA A 87 16.38 38.96 -7.18
N ARG A 88 15.75 38.62 -8.32
CA ARG A 88 16.27 38.91 -9.67
C ARG A 88 15.82 40.26 -10.21
N GLU A 89 14.67 40.79 -9.79
CA GLU A 89 14.09 42.06 -10.27
C GLU A 89 14.37 43.26 -9.34
N GLY A 90 15.14 43.12 -8.25
CA GLY A 90 15.36 44.24 -7.32
C GLY A 90 16.65 44.26 -6.49
N ARG A 91 17.84 44.38 -7.12
CA ARG A 91 18.94 45.24 -6.62
C ARG A 91 20.08 45.41 -7.64
N ALA A 92 19.93 46.39 -8.53
CA ALA A 92 21.09 47.15 -9.02
C ALA A 92 21.28 48.35 -8.08
N VAL A 93 22.36 48.34 -7.28
CA VAL A 93 23.05 49.56 -6.85
C VAL A 93 24.56 49.34 -7.04
N PRO A 94 25.31 50.34 -7.53
CA PRO A 94 26.65 50.18 -8.10
C PRO A 94 27.78 50.36 -7.07
N SER A 95 28.92 49.71 -7.36
CA SER A 95 30.31 49.96 -6.86
C SER A 95 30.53 49.85 -5.33
N ALA A 96 31.52 49.17 -4.77
CA ALA A 96 32.83 48.65 -5.18
C ALA A 96 33.06 47.32 -4.39
N SER A 97 33.82 46.32 -4.82
CA SER A 97 35.22 46.34 -5.25
C SER A 97 35.56 45.00 -5.93
N SER A 98 36.47 45.06 -6.92
CA SER A 98 37.48 44.06 -7.33
C SER A 98 37.25 42.58 -6.91
N SER A 99 37.28 41.56 -7.77
CA SER A 99 38.11 41.35 -8.95
C SER A 99 37.78 39.98 -9.61
N SER A 100 38.00 39.92 -10.92
CA SER A 100 38.22 38.72 -11.77
C SER A 100 37.02 37.89 -12.28
N THR A 101 36.87 37.92 -13.59
CA THR A 101 36.29 36.88 -14.49
C THR A 101 37.31 36.64 -15.61
N PRO A 102 37.34 35.50 -16.35
CA PRO A 102 36.19 34.63 -16.67
C PRO A 102 36.42 33.09 -16.73
N ALA A 103 35.38 32.29 -16.44
CA ALA A 103 34.99 31.05 -17.15
C ALA A 103 33.68 30.46 -16.54
N PRO A 104 32.81 29.76 -17.31
CA PRO A 104 31.41 29.52 -16.93
C PRO A 104 31.14 28.19 -16.18
N ALA A 105 30.20 28.27 -15.21
CA ALA A 105 29.29 27.24 -14.65
C ALA A 105 29.88 25.93 -14.07
N PRO A 106 29.39 25.50 -12.88
CA PRO A 106 28.09 24.83 -12.85
C PRO A 106 27.10 25.47 -11.87
N ALA A 107 25.82 25.29 -12.17
CA ALA A 107 24.69 25.76 -11.39
C ALA A 107 24.77 25.35 -9.91
N PRO A 108 24.28 26.18 -8.96
CA PRO A 108 24.12 25.74 -7.59
C PRO A 108 23.17 24.55 -7.57
N ALA A 109 23.68 23.42 -7.08
CA ALA A 109 22.91 22.20 -6.90
C ALA A 109 21.60 22.54 -6.19
N ALA A 110 20.48 22.24 -6.84
CA ALA A 110 19.15 22.40 -6.27
C ALA A 110 19.14 21.86 -4.83
N ALA A 111 18.74 22.73 -3.90
CA ALA A 111 18.65 22.42 -2.49
C ALA A 111 17.89 21.09 -2.33
N ARG A 112 18.54 20.12 -1.68
CA ARG A 112 17.97 18.80 -1.40
C ARG A 112 16.65 19.01 -0.66
N PRO A 113 15.49 18.63 -1.22
CA PRO A 113 14.25 18.68 -0.48
C PRO A 113 14.40 17.76 0.74
N ALA A 114 13.81 18.20 1.86
CA ALA A 114 13.80 17.48 3.12
C ALA A 114 13.42 16.00 2.89
N ALA A 115 14.17 15.10 3.52
CA ALA A 115 14.17 13.68 3.23
C ALA A 115 12.86 12.98 3.60
N THR A 116 11.82 13.15 2.78
CA THR A 116 10.78 12.14 2.61
C THR A 116 11.44 11.00 1.85
N HIS A 117 11.84 9.95 2.58
CA HIS A 117 12.45 8.72 2.07
C HIS A 117 11.43 7.86 1.28
N ASN A 118 10.63 8.50 0.42
CA ASN A 118 9.62 7.88 -0.43
C ASN A 118 10.19 7.54 -1.81
N GLU A 119 11.39 8.02 -2.14
CA GLU A 119 12.07 7.76 -3.41
C GLU A 119 13.48 7.21 -3.14
N ALA A 120 13.92 6.32 -4.02
CA ALA A 120 15.23 5.69 -4.03
C ALA A 120 15.95 6.03 -5.33
N ARG A 121 17.16 6.60 -5.23
CA ARG A 121 18.05 6.81 -6.37
C ARG A 121 18.98 5.60 -6.54
N LEU A 122 18.73 4.79 -7.55
CA LEU A 122 19.52 3.62 -7.88
C LEU A 122 20.56 3.93 -8.96
N ARG A 123 21.81 3.54 -8.71
CA ARG A 123 22.85 3.43 -9.73
C ARG A 123 23.02 1.95 -10.06
N LEU A 124 22.56 1.56 -11.24
CA LEU A 124 22.58 0.20 -11.76
C LEU A 124 23.79 0.08 -12.69
N GLN A 125 24.72 -0.81 -12.38
CA GLN A 125 25.85 -1.13 -13.25
C GLN A 125 25.49 -2.36 -14.07
N THR A 126 25.14 -2.15 -15.33
CA THR A 126 24.81 -3.20 -16.30
C THR A 126 26.02 -3.52 -17.19
N PRO A 127 26.00 -4.64 -17.94
CA PRO A 127 27.04 -4.93 -18.94
C PRO A 127 27.14 -3.85 -20.04
N GLY A 128 26.03 -3.15 -20.33
CA GLY A 128 25.97 -2.07 -21.33
C GLY A 128 26.37 -0.69 -20.80
N GLY A 129 26.63 -0.57 -19.49
CA GLY A 129 27.02 0.70 -18.86
C GLY A 129 26.29 0.98 -17.55
N ASN A 130 26.48 2.21 -17.04
CA ASN A 130 25.83 2.65 -15.81
C ASN A 130 24.51 3.36 -16.11
N VAL A 131 23.43 2.83 -15.53
CA VAL A 131 22.09 3.38 -15.60
C VAL A 131 21.73 4.02 -14.26
N MET A 132 21.24 5.25 -14.27
CA MET A 132 20.75 5.93 -13.07
C MET A 132 19.24 6.08 -13.14
N LYS A 133 18.52 5.58 -12.13
CA LYS A 133 17.06 5.66 -12.04
C LYS A 133 16.65 6.16 -10.67
N THR A 134 15.57 6.95 -10.65
CA THR A 134 14.89 7.34 -9.41
C THR A 134 13.55 6.65 -9.41
N LEU A 135 13.32 5.78 -8.44
CA LEU A 135 12.11 4.97 -8.32
C LEU A 135 11.48 5.15 -6.94
N PRO A 136 10.16 5.00 -6.81
CA PRO A 136 9.48 4.99 -5.51
C PRO A 136 10.05 3.91 -4.56
N ALA A 137 10.06 4.18 -3.26
CA ALA A 137 10.56 3.28 -2.22
C ALA A 137 9.76 1.97 -2.11
N GLU A 138 8.51 1.98 -2.57
CA GLU A 138 7.59 0.84 -2.61
C GLU A 138 7.77 -0.04 -3.85
N THR A 139 8.54 0.41 -4.84
CA THR A 139 8.85 -0.38 -6.03
C THR A 139 9.59 -1.65 -5.63
N THR A 140 9.23 -2.76 -6.26
CA THR A 140 9.87 -4.06 -6.03
C THR A 140 11.15 -4.22 -6.85
N LEU A 141 12.10 -5.03 -6.37
CA LEU A 141 13.30 -5.37 -7.15
C LEU A 141 12.96 -6.06 -8.49
N PHE A 142 11.85 -6.79 -8.54
CA PHE A 142 11.30 -7.37 -9.76
C PHE A 142 10.92 -6.29 -10.80
N GLU A 143 10.20 -5.26 -10.39
CA GLU A 143 9.84 -4.15 -11.29
C GLU A 143 11.10 -3.43 -11.81
N VAL A 144 12.13 -3.27 -10.98
CA VAL A 144 13.42 -2.71 -11.43
C VAL A 144 14.07 -3.59 -12.49
N ALA A 145 14.06 -4.91 -12.29
CA ALA A 145 14.58 -5.87 -13.27
C ALA A 145 13.79 -5.81 -14.59
N GLN A 146 12.46 -5.72 -14.53
CA GLN A 146 11.63 -5.59 -15.72
C GLN A 146 11.87 -4.26 -16.46
N LEU A 147 12.10 -3.16 -15.73
CA LEU A 147 12.41 -1.86 -16.30
C LEU A 147 13.75 -1.92 -17.06
N LEU A 148 14.79 -2.49 -16.44
CA LEU A 148 16.09 -2.74 -17.07
C LEU A 148 15.99 -3.64 -18.30
N GLN A 149 15.16 -4.68 -18.24
CA GLN A 149 14.94 -5.57 -19.38
C GLN A 149 14.24 -4.85 -20.53
N SER A 150 13.30 -3.94 -20.22
CA SER A 150 12.51 -3.22 -21.23
C SER A 150 13.29 -2.07 -21.88
N GLU A 151 14.10 -1.35 -21.10
CA GLU A 151 14.84 -0.18 -21.58
C GLU A 151 16.23 -0.54 -22.13
N ASP A 152 17.00 -1.36 -21.39
CA ASP A 152 18.38 -1.69 -21.73
C ASP A 152 18.52 -3.07 -22.41
N GLY A 153 17.44 -3.85 -22.47
CA GLY A 153 17.46 -5.21 -23.03
C GLY A 153 18.25 -6.20 -22.17
N VAL A 154 18.58 -5.85 -20.92
CA VAL A 154 19.42 -6.68 -20.04
C VAL A 154 18.55 -7.60 -19.21
N ALA A 155 18.68 -8.91 -19.41
CA ALA A 155 18.07 -9.89 -18.54
C ALA A 155 18.80 -9.92 -17.19
N VAL A 156 18.10 -9.54 -16.13
CA VAL A 156 18.67 -9.49 -14.78
C VAL A 156 18.50 -10.84 -14.10
N THR A 157 19.60 -11.47 -13.71
CA THR A 157 19.61 -12.73 -12.97
C THR A 157 19.81 -12.49 -11.47
N ARG A 158 20.68 -11.54 -11.11
CA ARG A 158 20.91 -11.13 -9.72
C ARG A 158 21.33 -9.67 -9.59
N PHE A 159 21.01 -9.07 -8.44
CA PHE A 159 21.54 -7.77 -8.05
C PHE A 159 22.57 -7.91 -6.94
N VAL A 160 23.75 -7.33 -7.12
CA VAL A 160 24.83 -7.34 -6.14
C VAL A 160 25.09 -5.92 -5.64
N MET A 161 25.00 -5.72 -4.33
CA MET A 161 25.34 -4.46 -3.66
C MET A 161 26.77 -4.54 -3.14
N ASN A 162 27.56 -3.48 -3.32
CA ASN A 162 28.98 -3.48 -2.92
C ASN A 162 29.16 -3.17 -1.42
N PHE A 163 28.32 -2.31 -0.84
CA PHE A 163 28.48 -1.90 0.55
C PHE A 163 27.13 -1.52 1.20
N PRO A 164 26.75 -2.20 2.31
CA PRO A 164 27.24 -3.51 2.73
C PRO A 164 27.06 -4.56 1.63
N ARG A 165 27.98 -5.54 1.52
CA ARG A 165 27.90 -6.58 0.49
C ARG A 165 26.62 -7.40 0.68
N LYS A 166 25.68 -7.28 -0.25
CA LYS A 166 24.41 -8.04 -0.28
C LYS A 166 24.17 -8.53 -1.69
N THR A 167 23.78 -9.77 -1.84
CA THR A 167 23.33 -10.32 -3.12
C THR A 167 21.84 -10.58 -3.00
N PHE A 168 21.07 -10.10 -3.97
CA PHE A 168 19.65 -10.35 -4.10
C PHE A 168 19.46 -11.33 -5.26
N GLU A 169 19.01 -12.54 -4.97
CA GLU A 169 18.79 -13.59 -5.96
C GLU A 169 17.53 -14.41 -5.68
N GLY A 170 16.88 -14.88 -6.75
CA GLY A 170 15.68 -15.70 -6.64
C GLY A 170 14.40 -14.93 -6.28
N SER A 171 13.25 -15.57 -6.48
CA SER A 171 11.93 -14.92 -6.45
C SER A 171 11.59 -14.23 -5.14
N ILE A 172 12.15 -14.69 -4.02
CA ILE A 172 11.92 -14.12 -2.69
C ILE A 172 12.59 -12.75 -2.54
N ASP A 173 13.81 -12.61 -3.06
CA ASP A 173 14.54 -11.33 -3.00
C ASP A 173 13.99 -10.33 -4.00
N PHE A 174 13.62 -10.77 -5.21
CA PHE A 174 12.99 -9.90 -6.20
C PHE A 174 11.62 -9.36 -5.75
N GLY A 175 10.92 -10.05 -4.84
CA GLY A 175 9.68 -9.56 -4.24
C GLY A 175 9.85 -8.46 -3.19
N LYS A 176 11.07 -8.20 -2.71
CA LYS A 176 11.33 -7.15 -1.72
C LYS A 176 11.23 -5.77 -2.34
N THR A 177 10.66 -4.83 -1.58
CA THR A 177 10.63 -3.42 -1.97
C THR A 177 12.01 -2.77 -1.80
N LEU A 178 12.27 -1.66 -2.51
CA LEU A 178 13.52 -0.90 -2.37
C LEU A 178 13.76 -0.45 -0.93
N LYS A 179 12.69 -0.15 -0.18
CA LYS A 179 12.74 0.17 1.24
C LYS A 179 13.18 -1.02 2.11
N GLU A 180 12.60 -2.20 1.90
CA GLU A 180 12.93 -3.42 2.64
C GLU A 180 14.34 -3.93 2.33
N ALA A 181 14.78 -3.75 1.08
CA ALA A 181 16.14 -4.07 0.65
C ALA A 181 17.19 -3.11 1.22
N GLY A 182 16.78 -1.96 1.79
CA GLY A 182 17.66 -0.92 2.33
C GLY A 182 18.34 -0.09 1.23
N LEU A 183 17.67 0.08 0.09
CA LEU A 183 18.18 0.80 -1.08
C LEU A 183 17.76 2.28 -1.12
N VAL A 184 16.98 2.70 -0.13
CA VAL A 184 16.52 4.09 0.09
C VAL A 184 17.49 4.77 1.06
N PRO A 185 17.93 6.02 0.83
CA PRO A 185 17.54 6.93 -0.27
C PRO A 185 18.37 6.77 -1.54
N SER A 186 19.50 6.08 -1.48
CA SER A 186 20.31 5.78 -2.67
C SER A 186 21.11 4.51 -2.49
N ALA A 187 21.27 3.75 -3.59
CA ALA A 187 22.08 2.55 -3.61
C ALA A 187 22.77 2.36 -4.95
N ALA A 188 23.91 1.65 -4.92
CA ALA A 188 24.63 1.21 -6.10
C ALA A 188 24.55 -0.32 -6.18
N LEU A 189 23.98 -0.82 -7.26
CA LEU A 189 23.78 -2.24 -7.52
C LEU A 189 24.48 -2.61 -8.83
N ILE A 190 25.16 -3.75 -8.83
CA ILE A 190 25.71 -4.39 -10.01
C ILE A 190 24.68 -5.41 -10.49
N VAL A 191 24.32 -5.31 -11.76
CA VAL A 191 23.37 -6.19 -12.44
C VAL A 191 24.17 -7.29 -13.12
N GLN A 192 23.81 -8.55 -12.85
CA GLN A 192 24.44 -9.74 -13.44
C GLN A 192 23.40 -10.75 -13.91
#